data_AF-A0A543Q1H9-F1
#
_entry.id   AF-A0A543Q1H9-F1
#
_cell.length_a   1.000
_cell.length_b   1.000
_cell.length_c   1.000
_cell.angle_alpha   90.00
_cell.angle_beta   90.00
_cell.angle_gamma   90.00
#
_symmetry.space_group_name_H-M   'P 1'
#
loop_
_entity.id
_entity.type
_entity.pdbx_description
1 polymer ?
#
loop_
_entity_poly.entity_id
_entity_poly.type
_entity_poly.pdbx_seq_one_letter_code
_entity_poly.pdbx_strand_id
1 'polypeptide(L)' 'MTVYLRGMGHRINRKRAQRLMGILGLAGMAPGPNTSLPHPEHKVYPYLLRGMEVARPNQVWSTDITYSTPSQRSPPFWG' A
#
# COMPACT_ATOMS: atom_id res chain seq x y z
N MET A 1 -14.44 -10.77 9.07
CA MET A 1 -14.74 -11.40 10.38
C MET A 1 -16.23 -11.38 10.73
N THR A 2 -16.88 -10.23 10.90
CA THR A 2 -18.32 -10.15 11.24
C THR A 2 -19.24 -10.79 10.20
N VAL A 3 -18.97 -10.57 8.91
CA VAL A 3 -19.73 -11.17 7.79
C VAL A 3 -19.60 -12.70 7.82
N TYR A 4 -18.37 -13.20 7.99
CA TYR A 4 -18.07 -14.63 8.11
C TYR A 4 -18.81 -15.28 9.30
N LEU A 5 -18.76 -14.67 10.49
CA LEU A 5 -19.44 -15.17 11.68
C LEU A 5 -20.98 -15.15 11.54
N ARG A 6 -21.52 -14.16 10.82
CA ARG A 6 -22.96 -14.13 10.49
C ARG A 6 -23.35 -15.23 9.49
N GLY A 7 -22.50 -15.53 8.51
CA GLY A 7 -22.70 -16.64 7.57
C GLY A 7 -22.73 -18.01 8.26
N MET A 8 -22.03 -18.15 9.39
CA MET A 8 -22.10 -19.33 10.27
C MET A 8 -23.28 -19.29 11.26
N GLY A 9 -24.20 -18.33 11.13
CA GLY A 9 -25.39 -18.20 11.99
C GLY A 9 -25.16 -17.43 13.29
N HIS A 10 -23.96 -16.92 13.57
CA HIS A 10 -23.71 -16.15 14.79
C HIS A 10 -24.18 -14.69 14.66
N ARG A 11 -25.18 -14.32 15.47
CA ARG A 11 -25.65 -12.94 15.62
C ARG A 11 -24.69 -12.12 16.48
N ILE A 12 -23.65 -11.57 15.85
CA ILE A 12 -22.67 -10.71 16.54
C ILE A 12 -22.61 -9.29 15.95
N ASN A 13 -22.28 -8.33 16.81
CA ASN A 13 -21.97 -6.95 16.44
C ASN A 13 -20.47 -6.78 16.15
N ARG A 14 -20.12 -5.83 15.27
CA ARG A 14 -18.74 -5.42 14.96
C ARG A 14 -17.92 -5.11 16.22
N LYS A 15 -18.50 -4.39 17.19
CA LYS A 15 -17.81 -4.06 18.45
C LYS A 15 -17.38 -5.31 19.21
N ARG A 16 -18.27 -6.32 19.28
CA ARG A 16 -17.99 -7.60 19.96
C ARG A 16 -16.90 -8.39 19.25
N ALA A 17 -16.96 -8.46 17.92
CA ALA A 17 -15.94 -9.14 17.12
C ALA A 17 -14.56 -8.50 17.28
N GLN A 18 -14.47 -7.16 17.22
CA GLN A 18 -13.22 -6.42 17.41
C GLN A 18 -12.62 -6.63 18.81
N ARG A 19 -13.46 -6.58 19.85
CA ARG A 19 -13.01 -6.85 21.23
C ARG A 19 -12.41 -8.25 21.37
N LEU A 20 -13.09 -9.27 20.84
CA LEU A 20 -12.61 -10.65 20.91
C LEU A 20 -11.33 -10.85 20.10
N MET A 21 -11.23 -10.25 18.92
CA MET A 21 -10.01 -10.25 18.12
C MET A 21 -8.83 -9.64 18.89
N GLY A 22 -9.05 -8.52 19.60
CA GLY A 22 -8.02 -7.92 20.46
C GLY A 22 -7.58 -8.81 21.62
N ILE A 23 -8.54 -9.43 22.33
CA ILE A 23 -8.24 -10.35 23.45
C ILE A 23 -7.45 -11.58 22.96
N LEU A 24 -7.78 -12.09 21.78
CA LEU A 24 -7.15 -13.27 21.19
C LEU A 24 -5.88 -12.96 20.38
N GLY A 25 -5.46 -11.69 20.30
CA GLY A 25 -4.30 -11.28 19.49
C GLY A 25 -4.48 -11.49 17.97
N LEU A 26 -5.73 -11.60 17.50
CA LEU A 26 -6.06 -11.81 16.09
C LEU A 26 -6.08 -10.48 15.35
N ALA A 27 -5.09 -10.25 14.48
CA ALA A 27 -5.10 -9.15 13.52
C ALA A 27 -5.57 -9.63 12.15
N GLY A 28 -6.38 -8.82 11.47
CA GLY A 28 -6.70 -9.09 10.07
C GLY A 28 -5.51 -8.70 9.19
N MET A 29 -4.93 -9.67 8.46
CA MET A 29 -4.14 -9.36 7.26
C MET A 29 -5.12 -8.98 6.15
N ALA A 30 -5.56 -7.73 6.14
CA ALA A 30 -6.15 -7.17 4.94
C ALA A 30 -4.99 -6.86 3.97
N PRO A 31 -5.08 -7.25 2.68
CA PRO A 31 -4.11 -6.78 1.70
C PRO A 31 -4.10 -5.25 1.73
N GLY A 32 -2.91 -4.66 1.72
CA GLY A 32 -2.75 -3.23 1.53
C GLY A 32 -3.36 -2.77 0.20
N PRO A 33 -3.46 -1.46 -0.03
CA PRO A 33 -3.86 -0.92 -1.32
C PRO A 33 -3.06 -1.61 -2.43
N ASN A 34 -3.73 -2.13 -3.46
CA ASN A 34 -3.06 -2.83 -4.55
C ASN A 34 -2.40 -1.81 -5.48
N THR A 35 -1.23 -1.32 -5.08
CA THR A 35 -0.44 -0.32 -5.83
C THR A 35 0.15 -0.88 -7.12
N SER A 36 0.12 -2.20 -7.32
CA SER A 36 0.58 -2.87 -8.54
C SER A 36 -0.50 -2.94 -9.62
N LEU A 37 -1.77 -2.66 -9.30
CA LEU A 37 -2.83 -2.57 -10.30
C LEU A 37 -2.86 -1.17 -10.92
N PRO A 38 -2.56 -1.03 -12.24
CA PRO A 38 -2.72 0.23 -12.93
C PRO A 38 -4.21 0.62 -12.99
N HIS A 39 -4.49 1.91 -12.86
CA HIS A 39 -5.83 2.43 -13.09
C HIS A 39 -6.24 2.15 -14.56
N PRO A 40 -7.49 1.77 -14.86
CA PRO A 40 -7.92 1.39 -16.22
C PRO A 40 -7.65 2.46 -17.29
N GLU A 41 -7.66 3.73 -16.88
CA GLU A 41 -7.43 4.89 -17.76
C GLU A 41 -5.94 5.23 -17.94
N HIS A 42 -5.04 4.61 -17.17
CA HIS A 42 -3.61 4.89 -17.26
C HIS A 42 -2.98 4.06 -18.38
N LYS A 43 -2.50 4.76 -19.40
CA LYS A 43 -1.78 4.14 -20.50
C LYS A 43 -0.49 3.50 -20.00
N VAL A 44 -0.31 2.21 -20.27
CA VAL A 44 0.95 1.51 -20.03
C VAL A 44 1.94 1.90 -21.13
N TYR A 45 3.06 2.49 -20.72
CA TYR A 45 4.18 2.77 -21.63
C TYR A 45 5.17 1.61 -21.63
N PRO A 46 5.67 1.19 -22.80
CA PRO A 46 6.72 0.17 -22.85
C PRO A 46 7.98 0.68 -22.16
N TYR A 47 8.63 -0.17 -21.36
CA TYR A 47 9.91 0.16 -20.77
C TYR A 47 11.01 0.09 -21.84
N LEU A 48 11.34 1.24 -22.42
CA LEU A 48 12.23 1.35 -23.59
C LEU A 48 13.68 0.94 -23.32
N LEU A 49 14.08 0.87 -22.05
CA LEU A 49 15.43 0.45 -21.65
C LEU A 49 15.55 -1.08 -21.50
N ARG A 50 14.48 -1.84 -21.76
CA ARG A 50 14.49 -3.30 -21.66
C ARG A 50 15.45 -3.89 -22.70
N GLY A 51 16.47 -4.59 -22.24
CA GLY A 51 17.47 -5.23 -23.10
C GLY A 51 18.58 -4.28 -23.61
N MET A 52 18.59 -3.02 -23.15
CA MET A 52 19.67 -2.09 -23.47
C MET A 52 20.85 -2.28 -22.52
N GLU A 53 22.05 -2.46 -23.06
CA GLU A 53 23.29 -2.45 -22.29
C GLU A 53 23.72 -1.01 -21.95
N VAL A 54 23.96 -0.73 -20.67
CA VAL A 54 24.45 0.57 -20.19
C VAL A 54 25.96 0.50 -20.04
N ALA A 55 26.69 0.84 -21.11
CA ALA A 55 28.12 0.61 -21.25
C ALA A 55 29.00 1.81 -20.80
N ARG A 56 28.41 3.01 -20.62
CA ARG A 56 29.16 4.20 -20.23
C ARG A 56 28.40 5.09 -19.23
N PRO A 57 29.10 5.89 -18.41
CA PRO A 57 28.48 6.91 -17.56
C PRO A 57 27.60 7.87 -18.38
N ASN A 58 26.52 8.36 -17.78
CA ASN A 58 25.56 9.31 -18.38
C ASN A 58 24.80 8.80 -19.62
N GLN A 59 24.69 7.48 -19.80
CA GLN A 59 23.88 6.89 -20.89
C GLN A 59 22.40 6.73 -20.52
N VAL A 60 22.07 6.63 -19.22
CA VAL A 60 20.71 6.48 -18.69
C VAL A 60 20.55 7.37 -17.46
N TRP A 61 19.38 7.99 -17.33
CA TRP A 61 18.96 8.73 -16.14
C TRP A 61 17.64 8.18 -15.62
N SER A 62 17.48 8.15 -14.30
CA SER A 62 16.24 7.79 -13.61
C SER A 62 15.85 8.93 -12.67
N THR A 63 14.56 9.21 -12.59
CA THR A 63 14.00 10.23 -11.68
C THR A 63 12.73 9.68 -11.05
N ASP A 64 12.68 9.73 -9.73
CA ASP A 64 11.50 9.39 -8.95
C ASP A 64 10.93 10.64 -8.28
N ILE A 65 9.61 10.83 -8.35
CA ILE A 65 8.92 11.93 -7.69
C ILE A 65 8.17 11.37 -6.50
N THR A 66 8.55 11.80 -5.30
CA THR A 66 7.81 11.49 -4.07
C THR A 66 6.92 12.67 -3.72
N TYR A 67 5.62 12.43 -3.57
CA TYR A 67 4.71 13.43 -3.03
C TYR A 67 4.97 13.60 -1.54
N SER A 68 5.35 14.81 -1.11
CA SER A 68 5.53 15.14 0.31
C SER A 68 4.35 15.96 0.80
N THR A 69 3.67 15.48 1.86
CA THR A 69 2.62 16.26 2.53
C THR A 69 3.23 17.23 3.55
N PRO A 70 2.55 18.34 3.90
CA PRO A 70 3.00 19.24 4.97
C PRO A 70 3.26 18.55 6.31
N SER A 71 2.52 17.48 6.61
CA SER A 71 2.67 16.66 7.82
C SER A 71 3.88 15.71 7.80
N GLN A 72 4.47 15.46 6.63
CA GLN A 72 5.69 14.66 6.47
C GLN A 72 6.96 15.51 6.50
N ARG A 73 6.85 16.83 6.65
CA ARG A 73 8.00 17.70 6.87
C ARG A 73 8.56 17.38 8.25
N SER A 74 9.84 17.04 8.32
CA SER A 74 10.55 16.98 9.60
C SER A 74 10.30 18.29 10.35
N PRO A 75 10.03 18.24 11.67
CA PRO A 75 9.93 19.46 12.46
C PRO A 75 11.23 20.26 12.26
N PRO A 76 11.17 21.60 12.21
CA PRO A 76 12.37 22.41 12.09
C PRO A 76 13.35 22.03 13.21
N PHE A 77 14.58 21.72 12.82
CA PHE A 77 15.67 21.46 13.75
C PHE A 77 16.07 22.80 14.37
N TRP A 78 15.48 23.14 15.51
CA TRP A 78 16.01 24.18 16.38
C TRP A 78 17.10 23.53 17.21
N GLY A 79 18.35 23.85 16.89
CA GLY A 79 19.52 23.42 17.64
C GLY A 79 19.52 23.93 19.07
#